data_AF-A0A927RPA2-F1
#
_entry.id   AF-A0A927RPA2-F1
#
_cell.length_a   1.000
_cell.length_b   1.000
_cell.length_c   1.000
_cell.angle_alpha   90.00
_cell.angle_beta   90.00
_cell.angle_gamma   90.00
#
_symmetry.space_group_name_H-M   'P 1'
#
loop_
_entity.id
_entity.type
_entity.pdbx_description
1 polymer ?
#
loop_
_entity_poly.entity_id
_entity_poly.type
_entity_poly.pdbx_seq_one_letter_code
_entity_poly.pdbx_strand_id
1 'polypeptide(L)'
;MNEKRRSIPISPMLKQILPLIDIDKIKSASVGVLTKRFKYLCPNHHLHDLRHTFITRAQECGIRREIVSLWAGHKADNSITTNVYTHFQEHSELQMLEMQKYNYDYN
;
A
#
# COMPACT_ATOMS: atom_id res chain seq x y z
N MET A 1 13.20 -18.66 -3.92
CA MET A 1 13.24 -17.18 -3.91
C MET A 1 12.92 -16.74 -2.49
N ASN A 2 13.82 -16.00 -1.82
CA ASN A 2 13.57 -15.49 -0.47
C ASN A 2 12.49 -14.40 -0.57
N GLU A 3 11.26 -14.71 -0.15
CA GLU A 3 10.15 -13.77 -0.20
C GLU A 3 10.39 -12.68 0.85
N LYS A 4 10.70 -11.46 0.39
CA LYS A 4 10.99 -10.34 1.30
C LYS A 4 9.69 -9.94 1.98
N ARG A 5 9.53 -10.30 3.26
CA ARG A 5 8.40 -9.84 4.08
C ARG A 5 8.39 -8.32 4.11
N ARG A 6 7.22 -7.73 3.83
CA ARG A 6 6.97 -6.29 3.92
C ARG A 6 5.77 -6.08 4.82
N SER A 7 5.82 -5.01 5.59
CA SER A 7 4.71 -4.55 6.43
C SER A 7 4.33 -3.14 5.99
N ILE A 8 3.05 -2.83 6.06
CA ILE A 8 2.49 -1.51 5.77
C ILE A 8 1.60 -1.15 6.97
N PRO A 9 1.79 0.01 7.62
CA PRO A 9 0.91 0.43 8.69
C PRO A 9 -0.53 0.65 8.19
N ILE A 10 -1.51 0.48 9.08
CA ILE A 10 -2.92 0.70 8.74
C ILE A 10 -3.20 2.21 8.69
N SER A 11 -3.74 2.70 7.58
CA SER A 11 -4.14 4.11 7.44
C SER A 11 -5.35 4.46 8.30
N PRO A 12 -5.52 5.74 8.70
CA PRO A 12 -6.74 6.21 9.33
C PRO A 12 -8.00 5.81 8.53
N MET A 13 -7.98 5.98 7.21
CA MET A 13 -9.08 5.60 6.32
C MET A 13 -9.39 4.09 6.37
N LEU A 14 -8.36 3.24 6.29
CA LEU A 14 -8.54 1.78 6.33
C LEU A 14 -9.03 1.35 7.72
N LYS A 15 -8.56 1.99 8.80
CA LYS A 15 -8.96 1.68 10.17
C LYS A 15 -10.48 1.84 10.38
N GLN A 16 -11.10 2.83 9.74
CA GLN A 16 -12.54 3.08 9.84
C GLN A 16 -13.37 1.95 9.22
N ILE A 17 -12.93 1.40 8.08
CA ILE A 17 -13.66 0.35 7.36
C ILE A 17 -13.22 -1.06 7.73
N LEU A 18 -12.10 -1.23 8.45
CA LEU A 18 -11.55 -2.53 8.84
C LEU A 18 -12.57 -3.46 9.52
N PRO A 19 -13.47 -2.99 10.42
CA PRO A 19 -14.49 -3.85 11.02
C PRO A 19 -15.50 -4.42 10.03
N LEU A 20 -15.64 -3.81 8.84
CA LEU A 20 -16.55 -4.26 7.78
C LEU A 20 -15.88 -5.30 6.87
N ILE A 21 -14.60 -5.57 7.05
CA ILE A 21 -13.78 -6.41 6.19
C ILE A 21 -13.55 -7.77 6.84
N ASP A 22 -13.97 -8.84 6.16
CA ASP A 22 -13.61 -10.22 6.53
C ASP A 22 -12.20 -10.55 6.02
N ILE A 23 -11.22 -10.39 6.92
CA ILE A 23 -9.79 -10.57 6.61
C ILE A 23 -9.47 -12.02 6.23
N ASP A 24 -10.10 -13.01 6.88
CA ASP A 24 -9.82 -14.42 6.63
C ASP A 24 -10.34 -14.85 5.26
N LYS A 25 -11.51 -14.33 4.88
CA LYS A 25 -12.03 -14.51 3.53
C LYS A 25 -11.14 -13.89 2.47
N ILE A 26 -10.59 -12.68 2.70
CA ILE A 26 -9.64 -12.06 1.77
C ILE A 26 -8.37 -12.89 1.61
N LYS A 27 -7.79 -13.40 2.70
CA LYS A 27 -6.58 -14.23 2.66
C LYS A 27 -6.78 -15.52 1.86
N SER A 28 -7.99 -16.09 1.90
CA SER A 28 -8.33 -17.31 1.16
C SER A 28 -8.65 -17.07 -0.32
N ALA A 29 -8.83 -15.81 -0.74
CA ALA A 29 -9.25 -15.48 -2.10
C ALA A 29 -8.10 -15.63 -3.10
N SER A 30 -8.36 -16.33 -4.21
CA SER A 30 -7.41 -16.42 -5.32
C SER A 30 -7.27 -15.08 -6.05
N VAL A 31 -6.03 -14.67 -6.34
CA VAL A 31 -5.71 -13.45 -7.10
C VAL A 31 -6.39 -13.43 -8.48
N GLY A 32 -6.50 -14.58 -9.14
CA GLY A 32 -7.20 -14.70 -10.42
C GLY A 32 -8.70 -14.43 -10.29
N VAL A 33 -9.32 -14.92 -9.21
CA VAL A 33 -10.73 -14.64 -8.90
C VAL A 33 -10.93 -13.17 -8.59
N LEU A 34 -10.05 -12.55 -7.80
CA LEU A 34 -10.11 -11.12 -7.50
C LEU A 34 -9.99 -10.28 -8.78
N THR A 35 -9.06 -10.62 -9.68
CA THR A 35 -8.86 -9.92 -10.95
C THR A 35 -10.09 -10.01 -11.85
N LYS A 36 -10.69 -11.20 -11.98
CA LYS A 36 -11.93 -11.40 -12.75
C LYS A 36 -13.11 -10.66 -12.12
N ARG A 37 -13.27 -10.75 -10.79
CA ARG A 37 -14.36 -10.07 -10.06
C ARG A 37 -14.26 -8.56 -10.15
N PHE A 38 -13.04 -8.00 -10.13
CA PHE A 38 -12.81 -6.57 -10.25
C PHE A 38 -13.36 -5.98 -11.55
N LYS A 39 -13.30 -6.72 -12.67
CA LYS A 39 -13.86 -6.28 -13.95
C LYS A 39 -15.38 -6.08 -13.92
N TYR A 40 -16.11 -6.72 -13.00
CA TYR A 40 -17.54 -6.43 -12.83
C TYR A 40 -17.80 -5.11 -12.10
N LEU A 41 -16.88 -4.67 -11.23
CA LEU A 41 -16.97 -3.40 -10.51
C LEU A 41 -16.41 -2.23 -11.34
N CYS A 42 -15.29 -2.45 -12.02
CA CYS A 42 -14.60 -1.46 -12.83
C CYS A 42 -14.18 -2.07 -14.19
N PRO A 43 -15.10 -2.14 -15.17
CA PRO A 43 -14.88 -2.88 -16.44
C PRO A 43 -13.66 -2.42 -17.24
N ASN A 44 -13.43 -1.11 -17.27
CA ASN A 44 -12.36 -0.50 -18.06
C ASN A 44 -11.01 -0.46 -17.32
N HIS A 45 -10.95 -0.94 -16.08
CA HIS A 45 -9.76 -0.89 -15.22
C HIS A 45 -9.24 -2.28 -14.88
N HIS A 46 -7.98 -2.37 -14.48
CA HIS A 46 -7.35 -3.59 -14.02
C HIS A 46 -7.12 -3.53 -12.51
N LEU A 47 -7.06 -4.68 -11.85
CA LEU A 47 -6.82 -4.74 -10.41
C LEU A 47 -5.50 -4.05 -10.00
N HIS A 48 -4.50 -4.04 -10.89
CA HIS A 48 -3.24 -3.33 -10.66
C HIS A 48 -3.40 -1.80 -10.59
N ASP A 49 -4.46 -1.24 -11.17
CA ASP A 49 -4.74 0.20 -11.11
C ASP A 49 -4.97 0.65 -9.67
N LEU A 50 -5.52 -0.21 -8.79
CA LEU A 50 -5.70 0.09 -7.37
C LEU A 50 -4.37 0.39 -6.67
N ARG A 51 -3.28 -0.28 -7.09
CA ARG A 51 -1.93 0.00 -6.57
C ARG A 51 -1.47 1.39 -7.02
N HIS A 52 -1.69 1.74 -8.28
CA HIS A 52 -1.37 3.08 -8.78
C HIS A 52 -2.18 4.15 -8.05
N THR A 53 -3.49 3.93 -7.85
CA THR A 53 -4.33 4.83 -7.06
C THR A 53 -3.80 5.00 -5.64
N PHE A 54 -3.44 3.92 -4.94
CA PHE A 54 -2.84 4.01 -3.61
C PHE A 54 -1.57 4.86 -3.59
N ILE A 55 -0.66 4.62 -4.54
CA ILE A 55 0.61 5.38 -4.64
C ILE A 55 0.33 6.86 -4.89
N THR A 56 -0.52 7.18 -5.85
CA THR A 56 -0.87 8.56 -6.18
C THR A 56 -1.52 9.27 -4.99
N ARG A 57 -2.50 8.65 -4.34
CA ARG A 57 -3.16 9.21 -3.15
C ARG A 57 -2.20 9.43 -1.99
N ALA A 58 -1.27 8.50 -1.76
CA ALA A 58 -0.24 8.67 -0.74
C ALA A 58 0.65 9.89 -1.02
N GLN A 59 1.04 10.10 -2.28
CA GLN A 59 1.80 11.27 -2.68
C GLN A 59 0.99 12.57 -2.56
N GLU A 60 -0.29 12.57 -2.94
CA GLU A 60 -1.21 13.71 -2.76
C GLU A 60 -1.36 14.10 -1.29
N CYS A 61 -1.33 13.11 -0.37
CA CYS A 61 -1.33 13.32 1.08
C CYS A 61 0.03 13.78 1.65
N GLY A 62 1.03 14.03 0.81
CA GLY A 62 2.36 14.49 1.25
C GLY A 62 3.21 13.42 1.93
N ILE A 63 2.94 12.13 1.67
CA ILE A 63 3.77 11.02 2.15
C ILE A 63 5.05 10.95 1.33
N ARG A 64 6.19 10.76 1.99
CA ARG A 64 7.49 10.68 1.31
C ARG A 64 7.50 9.57 0.26
N ARG A 65 7.99 9.90 -0.95
CA ARG A 65 8.09 8.95 -2.07
C ARG A 65 8.85 7.69 -1.73
N GLU A 66 9.93 7.80 -0.95
CA GLU A 66 10.70 6.65 -0.48
C GLU A 66 9.81 5.69 0.34
N ILE A 67 9.03 6.19 1.29
CA ILE A 67 8.17 5.34 2.13
C ILE A 67 7.08 4.67 1.29
N VAL A 68 6.48 5.40 0.33
CA VAL A 68 5.49 4.82 -0.58
C VAL A 68 6.12 3.75 -1.49
N SER A 69 7.33 3.98 -1.98
CA SER A 69 8.09 3.01 -2.80
C SER A 69 8.42 1.74 -2.00
N LEU A 70 8.80 1.89 -0.72
CA LEU A 70 9.01 0.80 0.21
C LEU A 70 7.76 -0.07 0.38
N TRP A 71 6.59 0.55 0.61
CA TRP A 71 5.31 -0.14 0.70
C TRP A 71 4.89 -0.77 -0.63
N ALA A 72 5.12 -0.07 -1.75
CA ALA A 72 4.84 -0.57 -3.08
C ALA A 72 5.78 -1.72 -3.47
N GLY A 73 6.88 -1.90 -2.76
CA GLY A 73 7.84 -2.95 -3.03
C GLY A 73 8.52 -2.81 -4.39
N HIS A 74 8.64 -1.57 -4.89
CA HIS A 74 9.47 -1.28 -6.04
C HIS A 74 10.91 -1.68 -5.73
N LYS A 75 11.63 -2.23 -6.72
CA LYS A 75 13.06 -2.50 -6.55
C LYS A 75 13.73 -1.14 -6.41
N ALA A 76 14.59 -1.01 -5.40
CA ALA A 76 15.45 0.16 -5.29
C ALA A 76 16.32 0.19 -6.56
N ASP A 77 16.20 1.23 -7.37
CA ASP A 77 17.16 1.45 -8.43
C ASP A 77 18.55 1.53 -7.82
N ASN A 78 19.51 0.87 -8.47
CA ASN A 78 20.87 0.60 -7.98
C ASN A 78 21.74 1.84 -7.73
N SER A 79 21.20 3.06 -7.79
CA SER A 79 21.88 4.27 -7.36
C SER A 79 21.23 4.82 -6.09
N ILE A 80 21.98 4.84 -4.99
CA ILE A 80 21.76 5.66 -3.79
C ILE A 80 20.56 5.25 -2.89
N THR A 81 19.52 4.61 -3.41
CA THR A 81 18.25 4.39 -2.67
C THR A 81 18.25 3.19 -1.71
N THR A 82 19.15 2.22 -1.87
CA THR A 82 19.15 0.98 -1.06
C THR A 82 19.43 1.21 0.42
N ASN A 83 20.39 2.10 0.76
CA ASN A 83 20.70 2.41 2.17
C ASN A 83 19.54 3.14 2.86
N VAL A 84 18.89 4.04 2.13
CA VAL A 84 17.74 4.81 2.61
C VAL A 84 16.57 3.88 2.97
N TYR A 85 16.27 2.90 2.11
CA TYR A 85 15.19 1.95 2.37
C TYR A 85 15.48 0.98 3.52
N THR A 86 16.72 0.56 3.74
CA THR A 86 17.08 -0.34 4.85
C THR A 86 16.79 0.33 6.19
N HIS A 87 17.22 1.58 6.37
CA HIS A 87 16.89 2.35 7.58
C HIS A 87 15.36 2.51 7.74
N PHE A 88 14.63 2.86 6.67
CA PHE A 88 13.17 3.00 6.78
C PHE A 88 12.44 1.70 7.11
N GLN A 89 12.95 0.54 6.68
CA GLN A 89 12.40 -0.77 7.06
C GLN A 89 12.51 -1.01 8.56
N GLU A 90 13.59 -0.52 9.19
CA GLU A 90 13.84 -0.64 10.62
C GLU A 90 13.05 0.42 11.43
N HIS A 91 12.72 1.57 10.84
CA HIS A 91 11.98 2.66 11.50
C HIS A 91 10.45 2.55 11.34
N SER A 92 9.84 1.63 12.10
CA SER A 92 8.37 1.46 12.16
C SER A 92 7.63 2.73 12.55
N GLU A 93 8.17 3.53 13.49
CA GLU A 93 7.56 4.78 13.96
C GLU A 93 7.43 5.82 12.84
N LEU A 94 8.47 5.98 12.00
CA LEU A 94 8.43 6.89 10.86
C LEU A 94 7.36 6.46 9.85
N GLN A 95 7.25 5.16 9.58
CA GLN A 95 6.21 4.64 8.70
C GLN A 95 4.81 4.88 9.27
N MET A 96 4.63 4.75 10.59
CA MET A 96 3.35 5.04 11.25
C MET A 96 2.99 6.52 11.14
N LEU A 97 3.92 7.43 11.45
CA LEU A 97 3.72 8.88 11.34
C LEU A 97 3.35 9.29 9.92
N GLU A 98 4.03 8.72 8.93
CA GLU A 98 3.78 9.01 7.52
C GLU A 98 2.44 8.42 7.06
N MET A 99 2.07 7.24 7.55
CA MET A 99 0.75 6.65 7.29
C MET A 99 -0.40 7.46 7.93
N GLN A 100 -0.18 8.17 9.05
CA GLN A 100 -1.22 9.05 9.61
C GLN A 100 -1.62 10.18 8.66
N LYS A 101 -0.73 10.58 7.74
CA LYS A 101 -1.06 11.57 6.70
C LYS A 101 -2.02 11.03 5.65
N TYR A 102 -2.15 9.70 5.50
CA TYR A 102 -3.08 9.07 4.57
C TYR A 102 -4.53 9.21 5.07
N ASN A 103 -5.00 10.44 5.08
CA ASN A 103 -6.34 10.84 5.48
C ASN A 103 -6.80 11.93 4.50
N TYR A 104 -7.86 11.63 3.76
CA TYR A 104 -8.44 12.53 2.76
C TYR A 104 -9.90 12.86 3.07
N ASP A 105 -10.33 12.65 4.32
CA ASP A 105 -11.53 13.29 4.82
C ASP A 105 -11.28 14.81 4.83
N TYR A 106 -11.85 15.50 3.85
CA TYR A 106 -11.95 16.96 3.86
C TYR A 106 -12.96 17.31 4.94
N ASN A 107 -12.49 17.71 6.13
CA ASN A 107 -13.34 18.44 7.08
C ASN A 107 -13.79 19.76 6.44
#